data_AF-A0A401T6B2-F1
#
_entry.id   AF-A0A401T6B2-F1
#
_cell.length_a   1.000
_cell.length_b   1.000
_cell.length_c   1.000
_cell.angle_alpha   90.00
_cell.angle_beta   90.00
_cell.angle_gamma   90.00
#
_symmetry.space_group_name_H-M   'P 1'
#
loop_
_entity.id
_entity.type
_entity.pdbx_description
1 polymer ?
#
loop_
_entity_poly.entity_id
_entity_poly.type
_entity_poly.pdbx_seq_one_letter_code
_entity_poly.pdbx_strand_id
1 'polypeptide(L)'
;MNSKSWSSVFASVPGTPLTNLTHQDIEKRINHMSNSIESVTIGICNGFEEQLFIQNSEFMNTILFMAQIPGHPGHIDISRNERVVALVTDILDILQDLKTSMTTNPEIEDREGKWLSAEPIRRFLLRERSHFKHLVDQVLCDLNNVMHVLEGSRLSNLESDDMIESLRSGHLPGVWESLSRVRAPILQWVQLLRTRLELLNNYLAGPEAPVSYNLTAFQHPRLLLSALLQQKAQSEHLDLNGYSIQSQVCHCSNVRLGLGKSWDLTLQSRDQNVSSSLTDPNL
;
A
#
# COMPACT_ATOMS: atom_id res chain seq x y z
N MET A 1 -24.21 28.82 8.79
CA MET A 1 -24.93 29.46 9.91
C MET A 1 -25.72 28.39 10.64
N ASN A 2 -25.27 28.00 11.82
CA ASN A 2 -26.05 27.52 12.97
C ASN A 2 -25.05 27.14 14.06
N SER A 3 -24.56 28.15 14.78
CA SER A 3 -23.79 27.95 16.00
C SER A 3 -24.76 27.50 17.09
N LYS A 4 -24.96 26.19 17.23
CA LYS A 4 -25.62 25.66 18.42
C LYS A 4 -24.62 25.72 19.58
N SER A 5 -24.96 26.60 20.50
CA SER A 5 -24.24 26.91 21.73
C SER A 5 -23.98 25.64 22.55
N TRP A 6 -22.73 25.45 22.98
CA TRP A 6 -22.28 24.33 23.82
C TRP A 6 -22.85 24.36 25.26
N SER A 7 -23.74 25.31 25.56
CA SER A 7 -24.28 25.55 26.90
C SER A 7 -25.35 24.54 27.34
N SER A 8 -25.94 23.75 26.43
CA SER A 8 -27.08 22.89 26.77
C SER A 8 -26.72 21.43 27.06
N VAL A 9 -25.48 20.99 26.78
CA VAL A 9 -25.04 19.59 27.06
C VAL A 9 -24.44 19.46 28.47
N PHE A 10 -23.97 20.56 29.05
CA PHE A 10 -23.47 20.63 30.42
C PHE A 10 -24.40 21.40 31.35
N ALA A 11 -25.71 21.21 31.20
CA ALA A 11 -26.65 21.60 32.25
C ALA A 11 -26.36 20.72 33.47
N SER A 12 -25.55 21.27 34.38
CA SER A 12 -25.22 20.71 35.67
C SER A 12 -26.49 20.36 36.43
N VAL A 13 -26.68 19.08 36.75
CA VAL A 13 -27.44 18.73 37.96
C VAL A 13 -26.56 19.22 39.12
N PRO A 14 -27.07 20.12 39.98
CA PRO A 14 -26.26 20.72 41.02
C PRO A 14 -25.99 19.67 42.11
N GLY A 15 -24.71 19.40 42.34
CA GLY A 15 -24.21 18.80 43.57
C GLY A 15 -24.05 17.28 43.55
N THR A 16 -23.01 16.78 42.89
CA THR A 16 -22.21 15.67 43.44
C THR A 16 -20.75 15.81 42.97
N PRO A 17 -19.76 15.82 43.90
CA PRO A 17 -18.36 15.73 43.52
C PRO A 17 -18.10 14.39 42.82
N LEU A 18 -17.21 14.38 41.82
CA LEU A 18 -16.87 13.26 40.92
C LEU A 18 -16.40 11.97 41.61
N THR A 19 -16.41 11.87 42.93
CA THR A 19 -15.80 10.78 43.69
C THR A 19 -16.77 9.67 44.12
N ASN A 20 -18.09 9.84 43.97
CA ASN A 20 -19.10 8.82 44.33
C ASN A 20 -20.21 8.70 43.27
N LEU A 21 -19.86 8.30 42.05
CA LEU A 21 -20.84 7.91 41.02
C LEU A 21 -21.23 6.45 41.26
N THR A 22 -22.51 6.20 41.61
CA THR A 22 -23.02 4.83 41.66
C THR A 22 -23.27 4.31 40.24
N HIS A 23 -23.14 2.99 40.04
CA HIS A 23 -23.37 2.36 38.74
C HIS A 23 -24.73 2.74 38.12
N GLN A 24 -25.75 2.88 38.97
CA GLN A 24 -27.10 3.24 38.56
C GLN A 24 -27.22 4.67 38.02
N ASP A 25 -26.38 5.59 38.48
CA ASP A 25 -26.33 6.97 37.98
C ASP A 25 -25.62 7.04 36.62
N ILE A 26 -24.63 6.17 36.39
CA ILE A 26 -23.96 6.04 35.10
C ILE A 26 -24.94 5.47 34.06
N GLU A 27 -25.68 4.41 34.40
CA GLU A 27 -26.69 3.83 33.50
C GLU A 27 -27.80 4.82 33.14
N LYS A 28 -28.30 5.58 34.13
CA LYS A 28 -29.30 6.63 33.86
C LYS A 28 -28.76 7.68 32.89
N ARG A 29 -27.49 8.06 33.01
CA ARG A 29 -26.84 9.02 32.08
C ARG A 29 -26.64 8.42 30.69
N ILE A 30 -26.24 7.15 30.58
CA ILE A 30 -26.11 6.44 29.29
C ILE A 30 -27.47 6.37 28.59
N ASN A 31 -28.55 6.06 29.31
CA ASN A 31 -29.90 5.98 28.76
C ASN A 31 -30.47 7.35 28.34
N HIS A 32 -29.87 8.46 28.81
CA HIS A 32 -30.21 9.82 28.38
C HIS A 32 -29.35 10.31 27.21
N MET A 33 -28.29 9.59 26.82
CA MET A 33 -27.53 9.91 25.63
C MET A 33 -28.28 9.45 24.38
N SER A 34 -28.13 10.19 23.28
CA SER A 34 -28.66 9.73 21.99
C SER A 34 -27.90 8.49 21.53
N ASN A 35 -28.60 7.49 21.00
CA ASN A 35 -27.99 6.23 20.52
C ASN A 35 -27.00 6.42 19.35
N SER A 36 -26.99 7.61 18.73
CA SER A 36 -26.04 8.01 17.70
C SER A 36 -24.96 8.89 18.36
N ILE A 37 -23.82 8.28 18.66
CA ILE A 37 -22.64 9.03 19.11
C ILE A 37 -21.90 9.50 17.86
N GLU A 38 -21.76 10.81 17.68
CA GLU A 38 -20.92 11.37 16.61
C GLU A 38 -19.46 10.99 16.84
N SER A 39 -18.75 10.56 15.79
CA SER A 39 -17.35 10.13 15.85
C SER A 39 -16.40 11.13 16.52
N VAL A 40 -16.66 12.43 16.36
CA VAL A 40 -15.88 13.50 17.01
C VAL A 40 -15.90 13.38 18.53
N THR A 41 -17.00 12.90 19.10
CA THR A 41 -17.18 12.73 20.56
C THR A 41 -16.26 11.65 21.13
N ILE A 42 -15.83 10.70 20.29
CA ILE A 42 -14.87 9.63 20.64
C ILE A 42 -13.45 10.00 20.18
N GLY A 43 -13.25 11.21 19.64
CA GLY A 43 -11.96 11.67 19.11
C GLY A 43 -11.61 11.08 17.73
N ILE A 44 -12.60 10.54 17.01
CA ILE A 44 -12.44 9.98 15.67
C ILE A 44 -12.87 11.02 14.64
N CYS A 45 -12.16 11.10 13.51
CA CYS A 45 -12.52 12.01 12.42
C CYS A 45 -13.81 11.58 11.72
N ASN A 46 -14.61 12.54 11.25
CA ASN A 46 -15.90 12.28 10.58
C ASN A 46 -15.80 11.39 9.33
N GLY A 47 -14.66 11.39 8.62
CA GLY A 47 -14.45 10.50 7.47
C GLY A 47 -14.45 9.01 7.82
N PHE A 48 -14.33 8.66 9.11
CA PHE A 48 -14.39 7.27 9.56
C PHE A 48 -15.80 6.68 9.44
N GLU A 49 -16.85 7.47 9.70
CA GLU A 49 -18.25 7.01 9.56
C GLU A 49 -18.57 6.66 8.11
N GLU A 50 -18.12 7.49 7.17
CA GLU A 50 -18.29 7.25 5.74
C GLU A 50 -17.54 5.98 5.33
N GLN A 51 -16.29 5.80 5.79
CA GLN A 51 -15.53 4.59 5.51
C GLN A 51 -16.18 3.33 6.11
N LEU A 52 -16.70 3.42 7.32
CA LEU A 52 -17.40 2.32 7.99
C LEU A 52 -18.69 1.97 7.25
N PHE A 53 -19.42 2.98 6.78
CA PHE A 53 -20.62 2.79 5.98
C PHE A 53 -20.31 2.08 4.66
N ILE A 54 -19.25 2.50 3.94
CA ILE A 54 -18.80 1.84 2.71
C ILE A 54 -18.43 0.38 2.98
N GLN A 55 -17.59 0.11 3.99
CA GLN A 55 -17.19 -1.25 4.34
C GLN A 55 -18.38 -2.13 4.73
N ASN A 56 -19.33 -1.59 5.49
CA ASN A 56 -20.51 -2.33 5.90
C ASN A 56 -21.43 -2.60 4.71
N SER A 57 -21.56 -1.66 3.77
CA SER A 57 -22.30 -1.85 2.52
C SER A 57 -21.67 -2.94 1.65
N GLU A 58 -20.34 -2.92 1.48
CA GLU A 58 -19.60 -3.95 0.75
C GLU A 58 -19.75 -5.33 1.39
N PHE A 59 -19.66 -5.41 2.73
CA PHE A 59 -19.87 -6.65 3.47
C PHE A 59 -21.29 -7.19 3.28
N MET A 60 -22.32 -6.34 3.40
CA MET A 60 -23.71 -6.74 3.19
C MET A 60 -23.97 -7.18 1.75
N ASN A 61 -23.40 -6.49 0.76
CA ASN A 61 -23.49 -6.91 -0.64
C ASN A 61 -22.83 -8.27 -0.87
N THR A 62 -21.71 -8.54 -0.18
CA THR A 62 -21.05 -9.85 -0.24
C THR A 62 -21.95 -10.94 0.34
N ILE A 63 -22.58 -10.70 1.50
CA ILE A 63 -23.54 -11.65 2.10
C ILE A 63 -24.73 -11.89 1.16
N LEU A 64 -25.29 -10.84 0.57
CA LEU A 64 -26.41 -10.95 -0.36
C LEU A 64 -26.02 -11.73 -1.62
N PHE A 65 -24.81 -11.50 -2.14
CA PHE A 65 -24.27 -12.25 -3.27
C PHE A 65 -24.14 -13.74 -2.92
N MET A 66 -23.56 -14.06 -1.77
CA MET A 66 -23.42 -15.45 -1.29
C MET A 66 -24.78 -16.12 -1.06
N ALA A 67 -25.76 -15.38 -0.53
CA ALA A 67 -27.12 -15.88 -0.32
C ALA A 67 -27.91 -16.07 -1.63
N GLN A 68 -27.55 -15.36 -2.70
CA GLN A 68 -28.15 -15.51 -4.02
C GLN A 68 -27.57 -16.66 -4.84
N ILE A 69 -26.46 -17.28 -4.42
CA ILE A 69 -25.92 -18.48 -5.07
C ILE A 69 -26.72 -19.69 -4.55
N PRO A 70 -27.62 -20.30 -5.34
CA PRO A 70 -28.29 -21.52 -4.91
C PRO A 70 -27.23 -22.60 -4.78
N GLY A 71 -27.16 -23.25 -3.62
CA GLY A 71 -26.23 -24.35 -3.35
C GLY A 71 -26.48 -25.56 -4.25
N HIS A 72 -25.96 -25.54 -5.48
CA HIS A 72 -25.82 -26.71 -6.33
C HIS A 72 -24.33 -27.04 -6.50
N PRO A 73 -23.84 -28.11 -5.85
CA PRO A 73 -22.57 -28.70 -6.23
C PRO A 73 -22.81 -29.44 -7.55
N GLY A 74 -22.29 -28.92 -8.66
CA GLY A 74 -22.12 -29.71 -9.89
C GLY A 74 -22.59 -29.10 -11.21
N HIS A 75 -23.20 -27.91 -11.26
CA HIS A 75 -23.50 -27.29 -12.56
C HIS A 75 -22.35 -26.40 -13.01
N ILE A 76 -21.53 -26.93 -13.92
CA ILE A 76 -20.53 -26.17 -14.67
C ILE A 76 -21.30 -25.12 -15.48
N ASP A 77 -21.35 -23.90 -14.96
CA ASP A 77 -22.06 -22.78 -15.57
C ASP A 77 -21.14 -22.22 -16.68
N ILE A 78 -21.25 -22.77 -17.89
CA ILE A 78 -20.36 -22.48 -19.04
C ILE A 78 -20.25 -20.97 -19.28
N SER A 79 -21.36 -20.24 -19.10
CA SER A 79 -21.42 -18.76 -19.22
C SER A 79 -20.56 -18.02 -18.18
N ARG A 80 -20.37 -18.58 -16.98
CA ARG A 80 -19.50 -18.00 -15.94
C ARG A 80 -18.03 -18.27 -16.24
N ASN A 81 -17.70 -19.46 -16.74
CA ASN A 81 -16.34 -19.79 -17.12
C ASN A 81 -15.87 -18.97 -18.33
N GLU A 82 -16.75 -18.69 -19.31
CA GLU A 82 -16.44 -17.79 -20.43
C GLU A 82 -16.00 -16.38 -19.96
N ARG A 83 -16.66 -15.83 -18.93
CA ARG A 83 -16.27 -14.53 -18.34
C ARG A 83 -14.91 -14.60 -17.64
N VAL A 84 -14.66 -15.67 -16.91
CA VAL A 84 -13.36 -15.88 -16.24
C VAL A 84 -12.26 -16.05 -17.28
N VAL A 85 -12.50 -16.79 -18.36
CA VAL A 85 -11.57 -16.93 -19.48
C VAL A 85 -11.25 -15.57 -20.10
N ALA A 86 -12.26 -14.75 -20.40
CA ALA A 86 -12.04 -13.40 -20.95
C ALA A 86 -11.21 -12.50 -20.00
N LEU A 87 -11.50 -12.54 -18.70
CA LEU A 87 -10.72 -11.80 -17.70
C LEU A 87 -9.27 -12.30 -17.62
N VAL A 88 -9.07 -13.61 -17.64
CA VAL A 88 -7.74 -14.23 -17.61
C VAL A 88 -6.95 -13.85 -18.86
N THR A 89 -7.56 -13.87 -20.06
CA THR A 89 -6.89 -13.46 -21.29
C THR A 89 -6.49 -12.00 -21.27
N ASP A 90 -7.36 -11.10 -20.79
CA ASP A 90 -7.06 -9.68 -20.68
C ASP A 90 -5.89 -9.43 -19.72
N ILE A 91 -5.86 -10.13 -18.58
CA ILE A 91 -4.79 -10.03 -17.60
C ILE A 91 -3.48 -10.60 -18.14
N LEU A 92 -3.54 -11.74 -18.85
CA LEU A 92 -2.37 -12.36 -19.48
C LEU A 92 -1.71 -11.42 -20.49
N ASP A 93 -2.51 -10.73 -21.32
CA ASP A 93 -2.01 -9.75 -22.30
C ASP A 93 -1.24 -8.61 -21.60
N ILE A 94 -1.86 -8.01 -20.57
CA ILE A 94 -1.22 -6.95 -19.78
C ILE A 94 0.09 -7.43 -19.13
N LEU A 95 0.11 -8.64 -18.57
CA LEU A 95 1.30 -9.19 -17.90
C LEU A 95 2.41 -9.56 -18.89
N GLN A 96 2.07 -9.99 -20.10
CA GLN A 96 3.04 -10.26 -21.17
C GLN A 96 3.69 -8.96 -21.66
N ASP A 97 2.91 -7.90 -21.86
CA ASP A 97 3.41 -6.56 -22.16
C ASP A 97 4.36 -6.06 -21.07
N LEU A 98 4.03 -6.29 -19.81
CA LEU A 98 4.91 -5.94 -18.69
C LEU A 98 6.21 -6.75 -18.71
N LYS A 99 6.14 -8.06 -18.98
CA LYS A 99 7.32 -8.92 -19.09
C LYS A 99 8.26 -8.49 -20.22
N THR A 100 7.72 -8.11 -21.37
CA THR A 100 8.55 -7.60 -22.49
C THR A 100 9.21 -6.26 -22.14
N SER A 101 8.49 -5.35 -21.47
CA SER A 101 9.08 -4.09 -20.98
C SER A 101 10.25 -4.28 -20.01
N MET A 102 10.27 -5.41 -19.29
CA MET A 102 11.31 -5.74 -18.32
C MET A 102 12.55 -6.44 -18.91
N THR A 103 12.54 -6.87 -20.18
CA THR A 103 13.69 -7.56 -20.80
C THR A 103 14.63 -6.64 -21.59
N THR A 104 14.25 -5.37 -21.80
CA THR A 104 14.97 -4.41 -22.66
C THR A 104 16.16 -3.70 -22.02
N ASN A 105 16.41 -3.83 -20.71
CA ASN A 105 17.59 -3.23 -20.08
C ASN A 105 18.64 -4.29 -19.77
N PRO A 106 19.89 -4.13 -20.25
CA PRO A 106 20.94 -5.11 -20.01
C PRO A 106 21.30 -5.09 -18.52
N GLU A 107 20.86 -6.15 -17.84
CA GLU A 107 21.32 -6.59 -16.53
C GLU A 107 22.84 -6.82 -16.64
N ILE A 108 23.67 -5.89 -16.12
CA ILE A 108 25.11 -6.17 -16.00
C ILE A 108 25.31 -6.89 -14.65
N GLU A 109 24.89 -8.15 -14.63
CA GLU A 109 25.29 -9.11 -13.61
C GLU A 109 26.68 -9.65 -13.98
N ASP A 110 27.59 -9.68 -13.01
CA ASP A 110 28.88 -10.36 -13.16
C ASP A 110 28.66 -11.88 -13.29
N ARG A 111 29.68 -12.65 -13.70
CA ARG A 111 29.57 -14.12 -13.85
C ARG A 111 29.18 -14.85 -12.55
N GLU A 112 29.31 -14.17 -11.41
CA GLU A 112 28.94 -14.61 -10.06
C GLU A 112 27.57 -14.08 -9.58
N GLY A 113 26.76 -13.47 -10.45
CA GLY A 113 25.43 -12.94 -10.11
C GLY A 113 25.47 -11.65 -9.26
N LYS A 114 26.59 -10.91 -9.32
CA LYS A 114 26.81 -9.69 -8.54
C LYS A 114 26.58 -8.46 -9.43
N TRP A 115 25.70 -7.56 -9.02
CA TRP A 115 25.43 -6.33 -9.76
C TRP A 115 26.67 -5.43 -9.81
N LEU A 116 27.14 -5.12 -11.02
CA LEU A 116 28.33 -4.30 -11.27
C LEU A 116 28.16 -2.80 -10.95
N SER A 117 26.95 -2.36 -10.57
CA SER A 117 26.72 -0.97 -10.17
C SER A 117 27.29 -0.69 -8.78
N ALA A 118 28.21 0.27 -8.70
CA ALA A 118 28.79 0.78 -7.45
C ALA A 118 27.72 1.43 -6.55
N GLU A 119 26.79 2.17 -7.14
CA GLU A 119 25.77 2.95 -6.42
C GLU A 119 24.76 2.06 -5.65
N PRO A 120 24.63 2.23 -4.31
CA PRO A 120 23.71 1.45 -3.49
C PRO A 120 22.25 1.54 -3.92
N ILE A 121 21.76 2.73 -4.31
CA ILE A 121 20.37 2.93 -4.76
C ILE A 121 20.11 2.16 -6.05
N ARG A 122 21.02 2.23 -7.02
CA ARG A 122 20.84 1.53 -8.31
C ARG A 122 20.80 0.02 -8.11
N ARG A 123 21.62 -0.52 -7.19
CA ARG A 123 21.55 -1.94 -6.79
C ARG A 123 20.19 -2.30 -6.17
N PHE A 124 19.64 -1.42 -5.32
CA PHE A 124 18.30 -1.62 -4.77
C PHE A 124 17.22 -1.65 -5.87
N LEU A 125 17.24 -0.70 -6.81
CA LEU A 125 16.26 -0.64 -7.90
C LEU A 125 16.30 -1.89 -8.81
N LEU A 126 17.50 -2.37 -9.12
CA LEU A 126 17.69 -3.60 -9.91
C LEU A 126 17.19 -4.83 -9.16
N ARG A 127 17.49 -4.92 -7.86
CA ARG A 127 16.94 -5.97 -7.00
C ARG A 127 15.42 -5.90 -6.96
N GLU A 128 14.83 -4.72 -6.84
CA GLU A 128 13.37 -4.61 -6.82
C GLU A 128 12.75 -5.06 -8.14
N ARG A 129 13.36 -4.69 -9.28
CA ARG A 129 12.93 -5.13 -10.61
C ARG A 129 12.98 -6.64 -10.73
N SER A 130 14.02 -7.29 -10.21
CA SER A 130 14.07 -8.75 -10.24
C SER A 130 12.95 -9.38 -9.42
N HIS A 131 12.58 -8.82 -8.27
CA HIS A 131 11.43 -9.32 -7.49
C HIS A 131 10.12 -9.18 -8.27
N PHE A 132 9.89 -8.04 -8.94
CA PHE A 132 8.70 -7.89 -9.78
C PHE A 132 8.69 -8.81 -10.99
N LYS A 133 9.83 -9.06 -11.61
CA LYS A 133 9.97 -10.04 -12.71
C LYS A 133 9.55 -11.44 -12.24
N HIS A 134 10.07 -11.89 -11.10
CA HIS A 134 9.68 -13.19 -10.52
C HIS A 134 8.19 -13.23 -10.18
N LEU A 135 7.63 -12.15 -9.63
CA LEU A 135 6.19 -12.06 -9.34
C LEU A 135 5.35 -12.19 -10.61
N VAL A 136 5.70 -11.45 -11.67
CA VAL A 136 4.99 -11.51 -12.97
C VAL A 136 5.12 -12.89 -13.59
N ASP A 137 6.30 -13.50 -13.55
CA ASP A 137 6.53 -14.86 -14.06
C ASP A 137 5.69 -15.90 -13.31
N GLN A 138 5.62 -15.80 -11.98
CA GLN A 138 4.79 -16.68 -11.17
C GLN A 138 3.30 -16.53 -11.51
N VAL A 139 2.79 -15.29 -11.57
CA VAL A 139 1.38 -15.01 -11.87
C VAL A 139 1.02 -15.47 -13.29
N LEU A 140 1.92 -15.26 -14.26
CA LEU A 140 1.74 -15.80 -15.62
C LEU A 140 1.67 -17.33 -15.62
N CYS A 141 2.52 -18.00 -14.85
CA CYS A 141 2.50 -19.46 -14.74
C CYS A 141 1.18 -19.95 -14.13
N ASP A 142 0.74 -19.33 -13.05
CA ASP A 142 -0.50 -19.63 -12.35
C ASP A 142 -1.73 -19.43 -13.25
N LEU A 143 -1.79 -18.29 -13.96
CA LEU A 143 -2.88 -17.99 -14.89
C LEU A 143 -2.94 -18.96 -16.08
N ASN A 144 -1.78 -19.33 -16.64
CA ASN A 144 -1.73 -20.35 -17.69
C ASN A 144 -2.19 -21.72 -17.18
N ASN A 145 -1.83 -22.09 -15.94
CA ASN A 145 -2.31 -23.32 -15.32
C ASN A 145 -3.84 -23.28 -15.17
N VAL A 146 -4.41 -22.17 -14.69
CA VAL A 146 -5.86 -21.98 -14.59
C VAL A 146 -6.53 -22.07 -15.96
N MET A 147 -5.96 -21.43 -16.98
CA MET A 147 -6.49 -21.50 -18.35
C MET A 147 -6.54 -22.94 -18.88
N HIS A 148 -5.47 -23.71 -18.67
CA HIS A 148 -5.45 -25.13 -19.05
C HIS A 148 -6.45 -25.99 -18.27
N VAL A 149 -6.76 -25.66 -17.00
CA VAL A 149 -7.80 -26.34 -16.24
C VAL A 149 -9.19 -25.98 -16.77
N LEU A 150 -9.44 -24.70 -17.11
CA LEU A 150 -10.71 -24.23 -17.67
C LEU A 150 -10.99 -24.81 -19.06
N GLU A 151 -9.97 -25.02 -19.88
CA GLU A 151 -10.05 -25.70 -21.18
C GLU A 151 -10.24 -27.22 -21.08
N GLY A 152 -10.08 -27.80 -19.88
CA GLY A 152 -10.10 -29.25 -19.68
C GLY A 152 -8.80 -29.97 -20.10
N SER A 153 -7.75 -29.22 -20.41
CA SER A 153 -6.42 -29.73 -20.78
C SER A 153 -5.64 -30.30 -19.59
N ARG A 154 -5.96 -29.87 -18.36
CA ARG A 154 -5.36 -30.37 -17.11
C ARG A 154 -6.44 -30.71 -16.08
N LEU A 155 -6.12 -31.66 -15.21
CA LEU A 155 -6.95 -32.00 -14.06
C LEU A 155 -6.92 -30.87 -13.04
N SER A 156 -8.07 -30.55 -12.46
CA SER A 156 -8.14 -29.57 -11.39
C SER A 156 -7.50 -30.11 -10.11
N ASN A 157 -6.84 -29.24 -9.37
CA ASN A 157 -6.37 -29.46 -8.02
C ASN A 157 -7.03 -28.43 -7.08
N LEU A 158 -6.98 -28.68 -5.77
CA LEU A 158 -7.62 -27.80 -4.78
C LEU A 158 -7.14 -26.34 -4.91
N GLU A 159 -5.86 -26.13 -5.20
CA GLU A 159 -5.28 -24.80 -5.38
C GLU A 159 -5.80 -24.07 -6.64
N SER A 160 -6.00 -24.79 -7.75
CA SER A 160 -6.55 -24.24 -8.98
C SER A 160 -8.04 -23.97 -8.83
N ASP A 161 -8.78 -24.84 -8.15
CA ASP A 161 -10.21 -24.63 -7.85
C ASP A 161 -10.41 -23.39 -6.97
N ASP A 162 -9.61 -23.24 -5.90
CA ASP A 162 -9.64 -22.05 -5.03
C ASP A 162 -9.25 -20.77 -5.79
N MET A 163 -8.29 -20.88 -6.71
CA MET A 163 -7.88 -19.77 -7.57
C MET A 163 -8.99 -19.39 -8.56
N ILE A 164 -9.63 -20.36 -9.21
CA ILE A 164 -10.76 -20.14 -10.13
C ILE A 164 -11.94 -19.49 -9.39
N GLU A 165 -12.24 -19.92 -8.17
CA GLU A 165 -13.31 -19.32 -7.36
C GLU A 165 -12.95 -17.89 -6.92
N SER A 166 -11.69 -17.65 -6.55
CA SER A 166 -11.19 -16.30 -6.25
C SER A 166 -11.32 -15.37 -7.46
N LEU A 167 -10.92 -15.84 -8.64
CA LEU A 167 -11.04 -15.11 -9.91
C LEU A 167 -12.51 -14.84 -10.28
N ARG A 168 -13.38 -15.83 -10.07
CA ARG A 168 -14.83 -15.71 -10.31
C ARG A 168 -15.49 -14.67 -9.42
N SER A 169 -15.05 -14.58 -8.17
CA SER A 169 -15.54 -13.58 -7.21
C SER A 169 -14.87 -12.21 -7.37
N GLY A 170 -13.91 -12.06 -8.29
CA GLY A 170 -13.18 -10.81 -8.54
C GLY A 170 -12.13 -10.48 -7.49
N HIS A 171 -11.85 -11.41 -6.58
CA HIS A 171 -10.86 -11.27 -5.52
C HIS A 171 -9.49 -11.76 -5.97
N LEU A 172 -8.47 -11.32 -5.24
CA LEU A 172 -7.11 -11.79 -5.46
C LEU A 172 -6.94 -13.18 -4.82
N PRO A 173 -6.43 -14.19 -5.54
CA PRO A 173 -6.11 -15.49 -4.96
C PRO A 173 -5.19 -15.35 -3.74
N GLY A 174 -5.40 -16.16 -2.71
CA GLY A 174 -4.65 -16.06 -1.44
C GLY A 174 -3.12 -16.15 -1.62
N VAL A 175 -2.66 -16.93 -2.59
CA VAL A 175 -1.23 -17.02 -2.97
C VAL A 175 -0.67 -15.66 -3.37
N TRP A 176 -1.44 -14.87 -4.14
CA TRP A 176 -1.04 -13.54 -4.60
C TRP A 176 -1.33 -12.46 -3.55
N GLU A 177 -2.33 -12.65 -2.68
CA GLU A 177 -2.60 -11.75 -1.56
C GLU A 177 -1.40 -11.66 -0.63
N SER A 178 -0.72 -12.79 -0.35
CA SER A 178 0.50 -12.80 0.45
C SER A 178 1.64 -11.95 -0.13
N LEU A 179 1.62 -11.77 -1.46
CA LEU A 179 2.60 -10.98 -2.22
C LEU A 179 2.15 -9.52 -2.38
N SER A 180 0.86 -9.24 -2.17
CA SER A 180 0.28 -7.90 -2.24
C SER A 180 0.35 -7.18 -0.90
N ARG A 181 0.67 -5.89 -0.94
CA ARG A 181 0.56 -4.99 0.23
C ARG A 181 -0.85 -4.40 0.39
N VAL A 182 -1.68 -4.53 -0.65
CA VAL A 182 -2.99 -3.88 -0.76
C VAL A 182 -4.03 -4.94 -1.10
N ARG A 183 -5.11 -4.95 -0.32
CA ARG A 183 -6.33 -5.67 -0.68
C ARG A 183 -7.03 -4.87 -1.76
N ALA A 184 -7.00 -5.37 -2.98
CA ALA A 184 -7.64 -4.75 -4.13
C ALA A 184 -8.29 -5.84 -4.99
N PRO A 185 -9.39 -5.52 -5.70
CA PRO A 185 -9.90 -6.37 -6.77
C PRO A 185 -8.82 -6.67 -7.80
N ILE A 186 -8.90 -7.82 -8.45
CA ILE A 186 -7.83 -8.32 -9.33
C ILE A 186 -7.42 -7.32 -10.42
N LEU A 187 -8.38 -6.68 -11.10
CA LEU A 187 -8.09 -5.71 -12.17
C LEU A 187 -7.35 -4.47 -11.63
N GLN A 188 -7.77 -3.96 -10.47
CA GLN A 188 -7.10 -2.84 -9.82
C GLN A 188 -5.69 -3.22 -9.38
N TRP A 189 -5.50 -4.45 -8.88
CA TRP A 189 -4.19 -4.97 -8.52
C TRP A 189 -3.24 -5.07 -9.72
N VAL A 190 -3.72 -5.56 -10.87
CA VAL A 190 -2.92 -5.62 -12.11
C VAL A 190 -2.56 -4.22 -12.61
N GLN A 191 -3.47 -3.26 -12.56
CA GLN A 191 -3.19 -1.86 -12.92
C GLN A 191 -2.17 -1.21 -11.96
N LEU A 192 -2.28 -1.50 -10.66
CA LEU A 192 -1.28 -1.09 -9.67
C LEU A 192 0.08 -1.70 -9.99
N LEU A 193 0.14 -2.99 -10.33
CA LEU A 193 1.40 -3.64 -10.71
C LEU A 193 2.03 -2.98 -11.94
N ARG A 194 1.22 -2.68 -12.96
CA ARG A 194 1.65 -1.95 -14.17
C ARG A 194 2.24 -0.59 -13.84
N THR A 195 1.51 0.24 -13.09
CA THR A 195 1.97 1.60 -12.73
C THR A 195 3.25 1.58 -11.88
N ARG A 196 3.37 0.60 -10.97
CA ARG A 196 4.59 0.40 -10.17
C ARG A 196 5.80 0.04 -11.05
N LEU A 197 5.61 -0.85 -12.02
CA LEU A 197 6.66 -1.24 -12.98
C LEU A 197 7.05 -0.09 -13.92
N GLU A 198 6.08 0.67 -14.41
CA GLU A 198 6.35 1.88 -15.22
C GLU A 198 7.20 2.89 -14.44
N LEU A 199 6.84 3.18 -13.18
CA LEU A 199 7.64 4.04 -12.30
C LEU A 199 9.05 3.48 -12.08
N LEU A 200 9.17 2.17 -11.85
CA LEU A 200 10.46 1.53 -11.63
C LEU A 200 11.36 1.60 -12.88
N ASN A 201 10.79 1.38 -14.06
CA ASN A 201 11.49 1.52 -15.33
C ASN A 201 11.93 2.97 -15.56
N ASN A 202 11.09 3.96 -15.21
CA ASN A 202 11.45 5.37 -15.28
C ASN A 202 12.63 5.71 -14.35
N TYR A 203 12.69 5.14 -13.15
CA TYR A 203 13.83 5.32 -12.24
C TYR A 203 15.13 4.70 -12.77
N LEU A 204 15.04 3.69 -13.64
CA LEU A 204 16.19 3.01 -14.24
C LEU A 204 16.60 3.56 -15.62
N ALA A 205 15.74 4.35 -16.27
CA ALA A 205 15.98 4.88 -17.61
C ALA A 205 17.03 6.00 -17.66
N GLY A 206 17.18 6.75 -16.56
CA GLY A 206 18.12 7.87 -16.45
C GLY A 206 19.51 7.45 -15.95
N PRO A 207 20.59 8.14 -16.38
CA PRO A 207 21.91 7.99 -15.79
C PRO A 207 22.01 8.62 -14.39
N GLU A 208 21.15 9.59 -14.08
CA GLU A 208 21.09 10.30 -12.81
C GLU A 208 20.00 9.75 -11.89
N ALA A 209 20.23 9.87 -10.58
CA ALA A 209 19.23 9.50 -9.58
C ALA A 209 18.01 10.44 -9.65
N PRO A 210 16.77 9.89 -9.68
CA PRO A 210 15.54 10.68 -9.60
C PRO A 210 15.51 11.67 -8.43
N VAL A 211 14.93 12.85 -8.66
CA VAL A 211 14.74 13.88 -7.63
C VAL A 211 13.82 13.40 -6.49
N SER A 212 12.84 12.57 -6.81
CA SER A 212 11.91 12.02 -5.83
C SER A 212 11.54 10.58 -6.14
N TYR A 213 11.30 9.82 -5.07
CA TYR A 213 10.88 8.42 -5.15
C TYR A 213 9.50 8.26 -4.54
N ASN A 214 8.57 7.67 -5.29
CA ASN A 214 7.31 7.24 -4.73
C ASN A 214 7.48 5.92 -3.95
N LEU A 215 7.35 5.98 -2.62
CA LEU A 215 7.50 4.80 -1.75
C LEU A 215 6.45 3.70 -2.01
N THR A 216 5.28 4.04 -2.56
CA THR A 216 4.26 3.05 -2.90
C THR A 216 4.61 2.22 -4.13
N ALA A 217 5.59 2.67 -4.93
CA ALA A 217 6.08 1.92 -6.07
C ALA A 217 6.81 0.62 -5.63
N PHE A 218 7.45 0.64 -4.47
CA PHE A 218 8.36 -0.42 -4.03
C PHE A 218 7.65 -1.52 -3.23
N GLN A 219 8.02 -2.77 -3.52
CA GLN A 219 7.71 -3.94 -2.73
C GLN A 219 8.50 -3.99 -1.42
N HIS A 220 9.63 -3.30 -1.31
CA HIS A 220 10.45 -3.23 -0.09
C HIS A 220 10.99 -1.80 0.15
N PRO A 221 10.13 -0.80 0.45
CA PRO A 221 10.55 0.59 0.62
C PRO A 221 11.54 0.78 1.78
N ARG A 222 11.57 -0.12 2.76
CA ARG A 222 12.57 -0.09 3.84
C ARG A 222 13.99 -0.27 3.32
N LEU A 223 14.19 -1.08 2.27
CA LEU A 223 15.49 -1.31 1.68
C LEU A 223 15.97 -0.07 0.89
N LEU A 224 15.05 0.72 0.32
CA LEU A 224 15.40 2.02 -0.26
C LEU A 224 15.98 2.96 0.79
N LEU A 225 15.35 3.04 1.97
CA LEU A 225 15.84 3.86 3.08
C LEU A 225 17.23 3.43 3.53
N SER A 226 17.49 2.12 3.61
CA SER A 226 18.83 1.60 3.90
C SER A 226 19.84 1.92 2.80
N ALA A 227 19.44 1.85 1.53
CA ALA A 227 20.30 2.20 0.40
C ALA A 227 20.65 3.71 0.39
N LEU A 228 19.71 4.58 0.76
CA LEU A 228 19.94 6.01 0.93
C LEU A 228 20.95 6.29 2.05
N LEU A 229 20.80 5.62 3.20
CA LEU A 229 21.75 5.73 4.31
C LEU A 229 23.14 5.24 3.90
N GLN A 230 23.23 4.12 3.18
CA GLN A 230 24.48 3.59 2.66
C GLN A 230 25.15 4.54 1.67
N GLN A 231 24.39 5.12 0.75
CA GLN A 231 24.94 6.07 -0.21
C GLN A 231 25.47 7.33 0.48
N LYS A 232 24.78 7.83 1.51
CA LYS A 232 25.23 8.99 2.30
C LYS A 232 26.48 8.68 3.14
N ALA A 233 26.50 7.53 3.81
CA ALA A 233 27.66 7.07 4.57
C ALA A 233 28.88 6.88 3.64
N GLN A 234 28.67 6.33 2.44
CA GLN A 234 29.73 6.19 1.44
C GLN A 234 30.23 7.53 0.90
N SER A 235 29.36 8.52 0.67
CA SER A 235 29.81 9.82 0.18
C SER A 235 30.58 10.62 1.22
N GLU A 236 30.27 10.43 2.51
CA GLU A 236 30.94 11.11 3.63
C GLU A 236 32.08 10.29 4.25
N HIS A 237 32.24 9.02 3.84
CA HIS A 237 33.25 8.08 4.35
C HIS A 237 33.15 7.86 5.88
N LEU A 238 31.92 7.87 6.40
CA LEU A 238 31.61 7.69 7.82
C LEU A 238 30.84 6.38 8.05
N ASP A 239 30.83 5.92 9.30
CA ASP A 239 30.11 4.73 9.71
C ASP A 239 28.59 4.91 9.64
N LEU A 240 27.89 3.88 9.17
CA LEU A 240 26.43 3.82 9.07
C LEU A 240 25.70 4.10 10.39
N ASN A 241 26.32 3.78 11.53
CA ASN A 241 25.72 3.92 12.86
C ASN A 241 25.47 5.39 13.28
N GLY A 242 26.11 6.35 12.61
CA GLY A 242 25.94 7.78 12.89
C GLY A 242 24.71 8.42 12.23
N TYR A 243 24.04 7.72 11.31
CA TYR A 243 22.96 8.28 10.50
C TYR A 243 21.58 7.91 11.02
N SER A 244 20.67 8.88 10.99
CA SER A 244 19.25 8.68 11.27
C SER A 244 18.40 9.39 10.21
N ILE A 245 17.22 8.84 9.94
CA ILE A 245 16.28 9.42 8.98
C ILE A 245 15.34 10.33 9.75
N GLN A 246 15.35 11.62 9.40
CA GLN A 246 14.39 12.60 9.92
C GLN A 246 13.43 12.98 8.79
N SER A 247 12.13 12.99 9.11
CA SER A 247 11.09 13.42 8.20
C SER A 247 10.75 14.88 8.49
N GLN A 248 10.88 15.75 7.48
CA GLN A 248 10.45 17.13 7.57
C GLN A 248 9.20 17.35 6.72
N VAL A 249 8.22 18.05 7.28
CA VAL A 249 7.04 18.47 6.52
C VAL A 249 7.38 19.76 5.79
N CYS A 250 7.54 19.70 4.46
CA CYS A 250 7.78 20.88 3.65
C CYS A 250 6.51 21.77 3.65
N HIS A 251 6.61 23.01 4.14
CA HIS A 251 5.54 24.01 3.98
C HIS A 251 5.54 24.54 2.55
N CYS A 252 4.42 24.35 1.85
CA CYS A 252 4.24 24.76 0.46
C CYS A 252 3.88 26.25 0.38
N SER A 253 4.86 27.15 0.39
CA SER A 253 4.67 28.53 -0.07
C SER A 253 5.38 28.71 -1.42
N ASN A 254 4.58 28.93 -2.47
CA ASN A 254 4.94 29.10 -3.89
C ASN A 254 5.14 27.83 -4.74
N VAL A 255 4.05 27.11 -4.98
CA VAL A 255 3.93 26.25 -6.17
C VAL A 255 3.47 27.11 -7.34
N ARG A 256 4.41 27.61 -8.16
CA ARG A 256 4.10 27.90 -9.57
C ARG A 256 3.96 26.55 -10.28
N LEU A 257 2.84 26.39 -10.97
CA LEU A 257 2.40 25.20 -11.68
C LEU A 257 3.54 24.59 -12.53
N GLY A 258 4.06 23.46 -12.06
CA GLY A 258 4.95 22.54 -12.75
C GLY A 258 4.91 21.23 -11.98
N LEU A 259 4.58 20.14 -12.65
CA LEU A 259 4.31 18.81 -12.10
C LEU A 259 5.44 18.31 -11.16
N GLY A 260 5.04 17.67 -10.05
CA GLY A 260 5.91 16.81 -9.22
C GLY A 260 6.35 17.45 -7.90
N LYS A 261 5.62 17.16 -6.81
CA LYS A 261 5.94 17.62 -5.44
C LYS A 261 7.10 16.80 -4.86
N SER A 262 8.12 17.50 -4.34
CA SER A 262 9.30 16.94 -3.68
C SER A 262 9.01 16.49 -2.24
N TRP A 263 9.60 15.38 -1.82
CA TRP A 263 9.80 15.01 -0.43
C TRP A 263 11.29 15.11 -0.16
N ASP A 264 11.74 16.16 0.51
CA ASP A 264 13.16 16.32 0.84
C ASP A 264 13.46 15.59 2.15
N LEU A 265 14.26 14.53 2.07
CA LEU A 265 14.84 13.85 3.23
C LEU A 265 16.16 14.53 3.58
N THR A 266 16.17 15.36 4.61
CA THR A 266 17.41 15.91 5.17
C THR A 266 18.08 14.87 6.08
N LEU A 267 19.24 14.38 5.65
CA LEU A 267 20.13 13.52 6.44
C LEU A 267 21.11 14.40 7.19
N GLN A 268 21.03 14.45 8.52
CA GLN A 268 21.92 15.25 9.37
C GLN A 268 22.76 14.32 10.26
N SER A 269 24.09 14.52 10.23
CA SER A 269 25.05 13.81 11.09
C SER A 269 24.94 14.30 12.54
N ARG A 270 25.04 13.36 13.50
CA ARG A 270 24.87 13.62 14.93
C ARG A 270 26.03 14.41 15.56
N ASP A 271 27.17 14.48 14.88
CA ASP A 271 28.40 15.08 15.43
C ASP A 271 28.46 16.60 15.33
N GLN A 272 27.50 17.25 14.66
CA GLN A 272 27.45 18.72 14.58
C GLN A 272 26.79 19.41 15.79
N ASN A 273 26.29 18.66 16.77
CA ASN A 273 25.57 19.23 17.91
C ASN A 273 26.44 19.56 19.14
N VAL A 274 27.78 19.50 19.05
CA VAL A 274 28.67 19.74 20.22
C VAL A 274 29.69 20.87 20.00
N SER A 275 29.59 21.68 18.94
CA SER A 275 30.57 22.76 18.73
C SER A 275 29.98 24.03 18.09
N SER A 276 29.07 24.69 18.82
CA SER A 276 28.83 26.13 18.62
C SER A 276 28.30 26.77 19.91
N SER A 277 29.09 26.69 20.98
CA SER A 277 28.91 27.52 22.18
C SER A 277 30.26 28.05 22.64
N LEU A 278 30.93 28.85 21.82
CA LEU A 278 31.99 29.74 22.29
C LEU A 278 32.38 30.71 21.17
N THR A 279 31.91 31.95 21.27
CA THR A 279 32.65 33.19 21.01
C THR A 279 31.72 34.37 21.28
N ASP A 280 31.76 34.91 22.50
CA ASP A 280 31.77 36.36 22.66
C ASP A 280 33.11 36.87 22.11
N PRO A 281 33.11 38.04 21.43
CA PRO A 281 33.68 39.18 22.13
C PRO A 281 32.95 40.52 21.85
N ASN A 282 32.73 41.27 22.94
CA ASN A 282 32.58 42.72 23.03
C ASN A 282 31.35 43.39 22.38
N LEU A 283 30.32 43.62 23.21
CA LEU A 283 29.77 44.95 23.54
C LEU A 283 28.85 44.88 24.76
#